data_AF-A0A1D8NIH1-F1
#
_entry.id   AF-A0A1D8NIH1-F1
#
_cell.length_a   1.000
_cell.length_b   1.000
_cell.length_c   1.000
_cell.angle_alpha   90.00
_cell.angle_beta   90.00
_cell.angle_gamma   90.00
#
_symmetry.space_group_name_H-M   'P 1'
#
loop_
_entity.id
_entity.type
_entity.pdbx_description
1 polymer ?
#
loop_
_entity_poly.entity_id
_entity_poly.type
_entity_poly.pdbx_seq_one_letter_code
_entity_poly.pdbx_strand_id
1 'polypeptide(L)'
;MIPPVEMGAYSTHLPESQIINLTLEYQKHATKTHNMADRLTQLQTCVDQMLTQYFSALTHINTNHGFKSLAGEELVKDDTVPVVTDEERERTLEELAKDLVVKSQQIDYLIDSLPGIGSSEEHQMQQIEKLQKELEHYDQVTEDVIKEKDELLEHCDELILKLAQRKAHIDVESM
;
A
#
# COMPACT_ATOMS: atom_id res chain seq x y z
N MET A 1 31.25 -27.04 11.61
CA MET A 1 30.01 -27.79 11.90
C MET A 1 29.32 -27.05 13.04
N ILE A 2 28.38 -26.17 12.69
CA ILE A 2 27.63 -25.34 13.65
C ILE A 2 26.34 -26.13 13.95
N PRO A 3 26.01 -26.45 15.21
CA PRO A 3 24.74 -27.09 15.51
C PRO A 3 23.60 -26.06 15.43
N PRO A 4 22.36 -26.50 15.11
CA PRO A 4 21.24 -25.61 14.88
C PRO A 4 20.74 -25.01 16.20
N VAL A 5 20.45 -23.71 16.18
CA VAL A 5 19.76 -23.03 17.29
C VAL A 5 18.31 -23.48 17.27
N GLU A 6 17.95 -24.38 18.19
CA GLU A 6 16.55 -24.70 18.45
C GLU A 6 15.86 -23.45 19.01
N MET A 7 14.84 -22.96 18.29
CA MET A 7 13.88 -21.98 18.79
C MET A 7 13.07 -22.61 19.92
N GLY A 8 13.63 -22.61 21.13
CA GLY A 8 12.90 -22.87 22.36
C GLY A 8 11.90 -21.75 22.59
N ALA A 9 10.62 -22.10 22.62
CA ALA A 9 9.51 -21.25 22.99
C ALA A 9 9.71 -20.72 24.42
N TYR A 10 10.15 -19.47 24.57
CA TYR A 10 10.19 -18.80 25.87
C TYR A 10 8.92 -17.96 26.04
N SER A 11 7.99 -18.53 26.80
CA SER A 11 6.82 -17.88 27.34
C SER A 11 7.22 -17.15 28.62
N THR A 12 7.28 -15.82 28.57
CA THR A 12 7.07 -14.93 29.71
C THR A 12 6.19 -13.77 29.26
N HIS A 13 4.92 -13.90 29.61
CA HIS A 13 3.82 -13.00 29.31
C HIS A 13 4.03 -11.59 29.91
N LEU A 14 4.15 -10.57 29.05
CA LEU A 14 3.20 -9.47 29.20
C LEU A 14 1.80 -10.07 28.94
N PRO A 15 0.72 -9.60 29.61
CA PRO A 15 -0.61 -10.14 29.39
C PRO A 15 -0.86 -10.18 27.88
N GLU A 16 -1.25 -11.35 27.35
CA GLU A 16 -1.33 -11.62 25.90
C GLU A 16 -2.07 -10.48 25.17
N SER A 17 -3.06 -9.89 25.84
CA SER A 17 -3.78 -8.70 25.39
C SER A 17 -2.90 -7.48 25.09
N GLN A 18 -1.87 -7.15 25.88
CA GLN A 18 -0.99 -6.00 25.65
C GLN A 18 -0.03 -6.22 24.48
N ILE A 19 0.58 -7.40 24.34
CA ILE A 19 1.43 -7.72 23.20
C ILE A 19 0.58 -7.78 21.92
N ILE A 20 -0.59 -8.42 21.99
CA ILE A 20 -1.53 -8.48 20.86
C ILE A 20 -1.97 -7.07 20.48
N ASN A 21 -2.29 -6.19 21.43
CA ASN A 21 -2.68 -4.82 21.16
C ASN A 21 -1.52 -3.99 20.57
N LEU A 22 -0.31 -4.09 21.10
CA LEU A 22 0.85 -3.34 20.59
C LEU A 22 1.23 -3.81 19.18
N THR A 23 1.19 -5.13 18.93
CA THR A 23 1.45 -5.71 17.60
C THR A 23 0.34 -5.37 16.61
N LEU A 24 -0.92 -5.35 17.05
CA LEU A 24 -2.07 -4.91 16.24
C LEU A 24 -2.01 -3.41 15.92
N GLU A 25 -1.61 -2.57 16.87
CA GLU A 25 -1.45 -1.14 16.62
C GLU A 25 -0.30 -0.86 15.67
N TYR A 26 0.83 -1.56 15.83
CA TYR A 26 1.96 -1.44 14.89
C TYR A 26 1.57 -1.89 13.48
N GLN A 27 0.85 -3.01 13.34
CA GLN A 27 0.33 -3.46 12.04
C GLN A 27 -0.74 -2.53 11.46
N LYS A 28 -1.64 -1.96 12.29
CA LYS A 28 -2.62 -0.96 11.86
C LYS A 28 -1.96 0.35 11.41
N HIS A 29 -0.91 0.80 12.08
CA HIS A 29 -0.18 2.00 11.70
C HIS A 29 0.69 1.78 10.45
N ALA A 30 1.36 0.63 10.33
CA ALA A 30 2.17 0.27 9.16
C ALA A 30 1.33 0.05 7.89
N THR A 31 0.08 -0.42 8.02
CA THR A 31 -0.84 -0.55 6.87
C THR A 31 -1.45 0.79 6.44
N LYS A 32 -1.51 1.78 7.33
CA LYS A 32 -2.09 3.11 7.05
C LYS A 32 -1.18 4.02 6.20
N THR A 33 0.12 3.78 6.18
CA THR A 33 1.13 4.64 5.51
C THR A 33 1.39 4.30 4.03
N HIS A 34 0.79 3.24 3.48
CA HIS A 34 1.03 2.85 2.07
C HIS A 34 0.32 3.75 1.02
N ASN A 35 -0.46 4.76 1.42
CA ASN A 35 -1.40 5.44 0.49
C ASN A 35 -1.01 6.86 0.04
N MET A 36 -0.03 7.54 0.65
CA MET A 36 0.16 8.99 0.44
C MET A 36 0.82 9.39 -0.89
N ALA A 37 2.00 8.86 -1.19
CA ALA A 37 2.71 9.15 -2.45
C ALA A 37 2.10 8.40 -3.65
N ASP A 38 1.44 7.27 -3.37
CA ASP A 38 0.89 6.39 -4.38
C ASP A 38 -0.35 7.01 -5.05
N ARG A 39 -1.22 7.69 -4.30
CA ARG A 39 -2.46 8.32 -4.84
C ARG A 39 -2.18 9.47 -5.80
N LEU A 40 -1.22 10.34 -5.49
CA LEU A 40 -0.82 11.42 -6.40
C LEU A 40 -0.17 10.86 -7.67
N THR A 41 0.66 9.83 -7.54
CA THR A 41 1.30 9.14 -8.67
C THR A 41 0.26 8.42 -9.54
N GLN A 42 -0.74 7.78 -8.92
CA GLN A 42 -1.87 7.16 -9.61
C GLN A 42 -2.71 8.20 -10.36
N LEU A 43 -2.97 9.36 -9.77
CA LEU A 43 -3.67 10.46 -10.43
C LEU A 43 -2.92 10.93 -11.68
N GLN A 44 -1.61 11.16 -11.57
CA GLN A 44 -0.76 11.52 -12.70
C GLN A 44 -0.84 10.47 -13.81
N THR A 45 -0.69 9.19 -13.46
CA THR A 45 -0.81 8.07 -14.41
C THR A 45 -2.19 8.03 -15.07
N CYS A 46 -3.26 8.32 -14.33
CA CYS A 46 -4.63 8.32 -14.84
C CYS A 46 -4.85 9.45 -15.86
N VAL A 47 -4.32 10.65 -15.58
CA VAL A 47 -4.34 11.80 -16.50
C VAL A 47 -3.55 11.48 -17.77
N ASP A 48 -2.36 10.89 -17.66
CA ASP A 48 -1.54 10.53 -18.82
C ASP A 48 -2.22 9.49 -19.72
N GLN A 49 -2.87 8.49 -19.11
CA GLN A 49 -3.67 7.51 -19.83
C GLN A 49 -4.85 8.18 -20.55
N MET A 50 -5.54 9.11 -19.90
CA MET A 50 -6.65 9.84 -20.49
C MET A 50 -6.22 10.67 -21.71
N LEU A 51 -5.08 11.37 -21.63
CA LEU A 51 -4.52 12.11 -22.77
C LEU A 51 -4.17 11.19 -23.94
N THR A 52 -3.61 10.02 -23.64
CA THR A 52 -3.31 9.00 -24.66
C THR A 52 -4.59 8.50 -25.33
N GLN A 53 -5.65 8.27 -24.55
CA GLN A 53 -6.96 7.87 -25.06
C GLN A 53 -7.58 8.97 -25.93
N TYR A 54 -7.49 10.24 -25.54
CA TYR A 54 -7.94 11.37 -26.38
C TYR A 54 -7.25 11.42 -27.73
N PHE A 55 -5.93 11.33 -27.75
CA PHE A 55 -5.17 11.34 -29.01
C PHE A 55 -5.53 10.16 -29.91
N SER A 56 -5.65 8.97 -29.32
CA SER A 56 -6.05 7.75 -30.03
C SER A 56 -7.47 7.88 -30.59
N ALA A 57 -8.40 8.47 -29.82
CA ALA A 57 -9.77 8.74 -30.22
C ALA A 57 -9.85 9.67 -31.43
N LEU A 58 -9.16 10.81 -31.36
CA LEU A 58 -9.13 11.79 -32.45
C LEU A 58 -8.50 11.20 -33.71
N THR A 59 -7.41 10.44 -33.56
CA THR A 59 -6.77 9.75 -34.68
C THR A 59 -7.74 8.75 -35.30
N HIS A 60 -8.41 7.93 -34.50
CA HIS A 60 -9.39 6.96 -34.98
C HIS A 60 -10.57 7.63 -35.72
N ILE A 61 -11.10 8.74 -35.21
CA ILE A 61 -12.15 9.52 -35.88
C ILE A 61 -11.66 10.05 -37.23
N ASN A 62 -10.42 10.51 -37.29
CA ASN A 62 -9.83 11.11 -38.49
C ASN A 62 -9.44 10.07 -39.55
N THR A 63 -9.00 8.88 -39.15
CA THR A 63 -8.53 7.84 -40.09
C THR A 63 -9.62 6.86 -40.51
N ASN A 64 -10.66 6.66 -39.68
CA ASN A 64 -11.68 5.63 -39.90
C ASN A 64 -13.05 6.27 -40.11
N HIS A 65 -13.21 6.97 -41.24
CA HIS A 65 -14.48 7.54 -41.68
C HIS A 65 -14.90 6.98 -43.05
N GLY A 66 -16.18 6.63 -43.19
CA GLY A 66 -16.76 6.27 -44.47
C GLY A 66 -16.97 7.49 -45.38
N PHE A 67 -16.97 7.26 -46.70
CA PHE A 67 -17.38 8.29 -47.66
C PHE A 67 -18.87 8.53 -47.54
N LYS A 68 -19.28 9.80 -47.42
CA LYS A 68 -20.69 10.19 -47.40
C LYS A 68 -21.06 10.83 -48.74
N SER A 69 -22.10 10.30 -49.40
CA SER A 69 -22.62 10.89 -50.64
C SER A 69 -23.28 12.24 -50.32
N LEU A 70 -22.90 13.27 -51.08
CA LEU A 70 -23.63 14.53 -51.12
C LEU A 70 -24.83 14.37 -52.06
N ALA A 71 -25.96 14.98 -51.72
CA ALA A 71 -27.25 14.77 -52.37
C ALA A 71 -27.17 14.73 -53.91
N GLY A 72 -27.25 13.51 -54.48
CA GLY A 72 -27.33 13.27 -55.93
C GLY A 72 -26.03 12.84 -56.62
N GLU A 73 -24.90 12.75 -55.91
CA GLU A 73 -23.62 12.29 -56.49
C GLU A 73 -23.32 10.83 -56.17
N GLU A 74 -22.79 10.10 -57.17
CA GLU A 74 -22.37 8.72 -57.04
C GLU A 74 -21.19 8.61 -56.05
N LEU A 75 -21.28 7.65 -55.14
CA LEU A 75 -20.33 7.52 -54.03
C LEU A 75 -18.98 7.06 -54.59
N VAL A 76 -18.04 7.99 -54.73
CA VAL A 76 -16.66 7.69 -55.13
C VAL A 76 -16.00 6.93 -53.98
N LYS A 77 -15.82 5.62 -54.15
CA LYS A 77 -15.05 4.78 -53.25
C LYS A 77 -13.61 4.77 -53.73
N ASP A 78 -12.69 5.12 -52.84
CA ASP A 78 -11.27 4.85 -53.03
C ASP A 78 -10.94 3.50 -52.39
N ASP A 79 -10.54 2.50 -53.19
CA ASP A 79 -10.18 1.16 -52.74
C ASP A 79 -8.93 1.13 -51.84
N THR A 80 -8.19 2.24 -51.73
CA THR A 80 -7.02 2.36 -50.86
C THR A 80 -7.36 2.78 -49.41
N VAL A 81 -8.60 3.19 -49.13
CA VAL A 81 -9.04 3.64 -47.81
C VAL A 81 -9.79 2.51 -47.09
N PRO A 82 -9.39 2.13 -45.86
CA PRO A 82 -10.17 1.20 -45.04
C PRO A 82 -11.52 1.82 -44.67
N VAL A 83 -12.59 1.39 -45.34
CA VAL A 83 -13.94 1.87 -45.04
C VAL A 83 -14.52 1.05 -43.90
N VAL A 84 -14.57 1.64 -42.70
CA VAL A 84 -15.35 1.10 -41.57
C VAL A 84 -16.82 1.44 -41.81
N THR A 85 -17.72 0.50 -41.51
CA THR A 85 -19.17 0.77 -41.61
C THR A 85 -19.58 1.85 -40.61
N ASP A 86 -20.62 2.61 -40.93
CA ASP A 86 -21.09 3.65 -40.01
C ASP A 86 -21.56 3.05 -38.67
N GLU A 87 -22.16 1.85 -38.69
CA GLU A 87 -22.60 1.16 -37.46
C GLU A 87 -21.42 0.65 -36.60
N GLU A 88 -20.33 0.19 -37.21
CA GLU A 88 -19.11 -0.18 -36.46
C GLU A 88 -18.43 1.07 -35.89
N ARG A 89 -18.37 2.15 -36.66
CA ARG A 89 -17.80 3.43 -36.21
C ARG A 89 -18.57 3.98 -35.02
N GLU A 90 -19.89 4.03 -35.09
CA GLU A 90 -20.74 4.56 -34.02
C GLU A 90 -20.61 3.74 -32.73
N ARG A 91 -20.56 2.40 -32.83
CA ARG A 91 -20.29 1.53 -31.68
C ARG A 91 -18.94 1.80 -31.02
N THR A 92 -17.87 1.87 -31.81
CA THR A 92 -16.52 2.16 -31.29
C THR A 92 -16.45 3.54 -30.63
N LEU A 93 -17.12 4.54 -31.20
CA LEU A 93 -17.18 5.88 -30.62
C LEU A 93 -17.96 5.91 -29.30
N GLU A 94 -19.06 5.17 -29.21
CA GLU A 94 -19.81 5.04 -27.97
C GLU A 94 -18.98 4.36 -26.87
N GLU A 95 -18.27 3.28 -27.19
CA GLU A 95 -17.40 2.58 -26.23
C GLU A 95 -16.29 3.50 -25.73
N LEU A 96 -15.62 4.20 -26.65
CA LEU A 96 -14.55 5.12 -26.31
C LEU A 96 -15.03 6.32 -25.48
N ALA A 97 -16.22 6.84 -25.79
CA ALA A 97 -16.85 7.90 -25.01
C ALA A 97 -17.22 7.41 -23.59
N LYS A 98 -17.75 6.19 -23.46
CA LYS A 98 -18.05 5.58 -22.16
C LYS A 98 -16.78 5.41 -21.32
N ASP A 99 -15.71 4.88 -21.93
CA ASP A 99 -14.42 4.70 -21.26
C ASP A 99 -13.83 6.02 -20.76
N LEU A 100 -13.92 7.07 -21.58
CA LEU A 100 -13.43 8.40 -21.22
C LEU A 100 -14.23 9.01 -20.05
N VAL A 101 -15.56 8.84 -20.04
CA VAL A 101 -16.42 9.31 -18.94
C VAL A 101 -16.08 8.56 -17.65
N VAL A 102 -15.91 7.24 -17.71
CA VAL A 102 -15.51 6.44 -16.54
C VAL A 102 -14.12 6.86 -16.04
N LYS A 103 -13.18 7.14 -16.94
CA LYS A 103 -11.86 7.69 -16.57
C LYS A 103 -11.95 9.06 -15.90
N SER A 104 -12.84 9.94 -16.36
CA SER A 104 -13.08 11.22 -15.70
C SER A 104 -13.59 11.04 -14.27
N GLN A 105 -14.55 10.13 -14.06
CA GLN A 105 -15.05 9.80 -12.72
C GLN A 105 -13.96 9.18 -11.84
N GLN A 106 -13.09 8.35 -12.42
CA GLN A 106 -11.94 7.80 -11.71
C GLN A 106 -10.97 8.90 -11.24
N ILE A 107 -10.74 9.91 -12.08
CA ILE A 107 -9.94 11.10 -11.72
C ILE A 107 -10.60 11.87 -10.58
N ASP A 108 -11.90 12.14 -10.66
CA ASP A 108 -12.63 12.86 -9.60
C ASP A 108 -12.53 12.13 -8.26
N TYR A 109 -12.74 10.81 -8.27
CA TYR A 109 -12.56 9.98 -7.08
C TYR A 109 -11.12 10.04 -6.54
N LEU A 110 -10.12 9.99 -7.42
CA LEU A 110 -8.72 10.08 -7.00
C LEU A 110 -8.42 11.42 -6.35
N ILE A 111 -8.95 12.52 -6.90
CA ILE A 111 -8.84 13.88 -6.33
C ILE A 111 -9.49 13.94 -4.94
N ASP A 112 -10.71 13.44 -4.80
CA ASP A 112 -11.43 13.43 -3.52
C ASP A 112 -10.73 12.56 -2.47
N SER A 113 -10.06 11.51 -2.91
CA SER A 113 -9.28 10.61 -2.05
C SER A 113 -7.87 11.11 -1.71
N LEU A 114 -7.46 12.28 -2.24
CA LEU A 114 -6.12 12.80 -2.00
C LEU A 114 -5.92 13.10 -0.51
N PRO A 115 -4.92 12.48 0.13
CA PRO A 115 -4.68 12.67 1.54
C PRO A 115 -4.15 14.08 1.82
N GLY A 116 -4.72 14.74 2.82
CA GLY A 116 -4.38 16.12 3.17
C GLY A 116 -5.14 17.18 2.36
N ILE A 117 -6.09 16.79 1.49
CA ILE A 117 -7.00 17.74 0.86
C ILE A 117 -7.83 18.47 1.94
N GLY A 118 -7.76 19.79 1.97
CA GLY A 118 -8.47 20.63 2.94
C GLY A 118 -7.81 20.81 4.32
N SER A 119 -6.65 20.20 4.59
CA SER A 119 -5.86 20.49 5.80
C SER A 119 -4.79 21.54 5.52
N SER A 120 -4.62 22.52 6.42
CA SER A 120 -3.52 23.48 6.31
C SER A 120 -2.17 22.81 6.60
N GLU A 121 -1.11 23.33 5.98
CA GLU A 121 0.27 22.90 6.25
C GLU A 121 0.62 22.99 7.74
N GLU A 122 0.15 24.06 8.41
CA GLU A 122 0.35 24.24 9.85
C GLU A 122 -0.29 23.10 10.66
N HIS A 123 -1.53 22.71 10.34
CA HIS A 123 -2.20 21.59 11.01
C HIS A 123 -1.52 20.24 10.73
N GLN A 124 -0.98 20.06 9.51
CA GLN A 124 -0.20 18.88 9.17
C GLN A 124 1.11 18.83 9.97
N MET A 125 1.81 19.96 10.09
CA MET A 125 3.06 20.07 10.83
C MET A 125 2.86 19.84 12.33
N GLN A 126 1.78 20.39 12.92
CA GLN A 126 1.41 20.13 14.31
C GLN A 126 1.10 18.65 14.56
N GLN A 127 0.41 17.99 13.63
CA GLN A 127 0.20 16.54 13.70
C GLN A 127 1.51 15.76 13.63
N ILE A 128 2.44 16.16 12.75
CA ILE A 128 3.75 15.52 12.66
C ILE A 128 4.51 15.66 13.98
N GLU A 129 4.54 16.87 14.57
CA GLU A 129 5.21 17.09 15.86
C GLU A 129 4.58 16.28 16.99
N LYS A 130 3.25 16.17 17.02
CA LYS A 130 2.54 15.34 18.00
C LYS A 130 2.90 13.86 17.86
N LEU A 131 2.89 13.35 16.62
CA LEU A 131 3.23 11.95 16.33
C LEU A 131 4.69 11.65 16.64
N GLN A 132 5.61 12.61 16.41
CA GLN A 132 7.01 12.47 16.79
C GLN A 132 7.17 12.33 18.32
N LYS A 133 6.48 13.17 19.10
CA LYS A 133 6.51 13.06 20.57
C LYS A 133 5.89 11.75 21.07
N GLU A 134 4.81 11.29 20.43
CA GLU A 134 4.22 9.99 20.74
C GLU A 134 5.21 8.85 20.44
N LEU A 135 5.89 8.88 19.28
CA LEU A 135 6.94 7.90 18.94
C LEU A 135 8.09 7.89 19.95
N GLU A 136 8.62 9.05 20.33
CA GLU A 136 9.68 9.15 21.34
C GLU A 136 9.26 8.53 22.68
N HIS A 137 8.01 8.76 23.09
CA HIS A 137 7.48 8.16 24.31
C HIS A 137 7.39 6.63 24.20
N TYR A 138 6.86 6.11 23.09
CA TYR A 138 6.75 4.67 22.86
C TYR A 138 8.12 3.99 22.74
N ASP A 139 9.10 4.64 22.15
CA ASP A 139 10.48 4.14 22.06
C ASP A 139 11.10 4.03 23.45
N GLN A 140 10.91 5.03 24.33
CA GLN A 140 11.42 4.98 25.71
C GLN A 140 10.77 3.85 26.51
N VAL A 141 9.44 3.71 26.41
CA VAL A 141 8.71 2.61 27.07
C VAL A 141 9.21 1.26 26.56
N THR A 142 9.46 1.14 25.26
CA THR A 142 10.00 -0.08 24.65
C THR A 142 11.40 -0.38 25.19
N GLU A 143 12.26 0.63 25.32
CA GLU A 143 13.60 0.49 25.89
C GLU A 143 13.54 0.00 27.35
N ASP A 144 12.66 0.57 28.17
CA ASP A 144 12.52 0.22 29.58
C ASP A 144 11.98 -1.21 29.76
N VAL A 145 11.01 -1.62 28.94
CA VAL A 145 10.50 -3.00 28.93
C VAL A 145 11.56 -4.00 28.50
N ILE A 146 12.40 -3.64 27.52
CA ILE A 146 13.52 -4.49 27.09
C ILE A 146 14.54 -4.66 28.22
N LYS A 147 14.88 -3.57 28.92
CA LYS A 147 15.79 -3.61 30.08
C LYS A 147 15.27 -4.53 31.18
N GLU A 148 14.01 -4.37 31.59
CA GLU A 148 13.39 -5.23 32.61
C GLU A 148 13.40 -6.70 32.18
N LYS A 149 13.07 -6.96 30.90
CA LYS A 149 13.11 -8.30 30.33
C LYS A 149 14.53 -8.91 30.34
N ASP A 150 15.56 -8.12 30.03
CA ASP A 150 16.96 -8.58 30.08
C ASP A 150 17.43 -8.87 31.51
N GLU A 151 17.09 -8.02 32.47
CA GLU A 151 17.41 -8.23 33.90
C GLU A 151 16.76 -9.50 34.46
N LEU A 152 15.48 -9.74 34.11
CA LEU A 152 14.76 -10.95 34.54
C LEU A 152 15.32 -12.21 33.89
N LEU A 153 15.76 -12.14 32.62
CA LEU A 153 16.42 -13.25 31.95
C LEU A 153 17.75 -13.59 32.62
N GLU A 154 18.58 -12.59 32.93
CA GLU A 154 19.84 -12.79 33.64
C GLU A 154 19.62 -13.46 35.01
N HIS A 155 18.59 -13.02 35.74
CA HIS A 155 18.23 -13.64 37.01
C HIS A 155 17.77 -15.11 36.87
N CYS A 156 16.99 -15.41 35.83
CA CYS A 156 16.57 -16.78 35.55
C CYS A 156 17.77 -17.66 35.19
N ASP A 157 18.67 -17.17 34.34
CA ASP A 157 19.89 -17.90 33.95
C ASP A 157 20.78 -18.19 35.16
N GLU A 158 20.94 -17.24 36.09
CA GLU A 158 21.66 -17.47 37.34
C GLU A 158 21.03 -18.58 38.19
N LEU A 159 19.71 -18.59 38.33
CA LEU A 159 18.99 -19.60 39.10
C LEU A 159 19.13 -20.98 38.45
N ILE A 160 19.04 -21.05 37.12
CA ILE A 160 19.26 -22.29 36.36
C ILE A 160 20.69 -22.81 36.58
N LEU A 161 21.70 -21.95 36.51
CA LEU A 161 23.09 -22.32 36.76
C LEU A 161 23.31 -22.81 38.20
N LYS A 162 22.75 -22.13 39.20
CA LYS A 162 22.82 -22.55 40.63
C LYS A 162 22.16 -23.91 40.85
N LEU A 163 21.00 -24.16 40.22
CA LEU A 163 20.32 -25.45 40.30
C LEU A 163 21.11 -26.57 39.61
N ALA A 164 21.68 -26.30 38.43
CA ALA A 164 22.52 -27.25 37.72
C ALA A 164 23.78 -27.63 38.52
N GLN A 165 24.45 -26.65 39.13
CA GLN A 165 25.62 -26.87 40.00
C GLN A 165 25.26 -27.69 41.25
N ARG A 166 24.15 -27.36 41.92
CA ARG A 166 23.68 -28.13 43.08
C ARG A 166 23.35 -29.57 42.70
N LYS A 167 22.69 -29.78 41.56
CA LYS A 167 22.40 -31.14 41.07
C LYS A 167 23.68 -31.94 40.82
N ALA A 168 24.65 -31.35 40.13
CA ALA A 168 25.94 -31.99 39.90
C ALA A 168 26.67 -32.35 41.21
N HIS A 169 26.59 -31.50 42.24
CA HIS A 169 27.15 -31.80 43.55
C HIS A 169 26.43 -32.97 44.25
N ILE A 170 25.10 -33.02 44.20
CA ILE A 170 24.32 -34.12 44.79
C ILE A 170 24.62 -35.44 44.07
N ASP A 171 24.72 -35.42 42.74
CA ASP A 171 25.01 -36.61 41.95
C ASP A 171 26.41 -37.17 42.30
N VAL A 172 27.40 -36.31 42.60
CA VAL A 172 28.76 -36.70 43.02
C VAL A 172 28.84 -37.22 44.48
N GLU A 173 28.05 -36.69 45.41
CA GLU A 173 27.98 -37.21 46.80
C GLU A 173 27.15 -38.50 46.93
N SER A 174 26.32 -38.81 45.94
CA SER A 174 25.51 -40.03 45.90
C SER A 174 26.21 -41.25 45.26
N MET A 175 27.44 -41.07 44.78
CA MET A 175 28.35 -42.12 44.28
C MET A 175 29.41 -42.49 45.31
#